data_AF-A0A9X4L8V8-F1
#
_entry.id   AF-A0A9X4L8V8-F1
#
_cell.length_a   1.000
_cell.length_b   1.000
_cell.length_c   1.000
_cell.angle_alpha   90.00
_cell.angle_beta   90.00
_cell.angle_gamma   90.00
#
_symmetry.space_group_name_H-M   'P 1'
#
loop_
_entity.id
_entity.type
_entity.pdbx_description
1 polymer ?
#
loop_
_entity_poly.entity_id
_entity_poly.type
_entity_poly.pdbx_seq_one_letter_code
_entity_poly.pdbx_strand_id
1 'polypeptide(L)' 'MEYIGFADAKEFVKVSGVSKDDLEEKVFPNKEFQEACMYRFGKGNKRYIKVRPAIDFIEQKIFIKETNL' A
#
# COMPACT_ATOMS: atom_id res chain seq x y z
N MET A 1 -18.06 1.47 -14.08
CA MET A 1 -17.75 2.06 -12.76
C MET A 1 -16.33 1.66 -12.42
N GLU A 2 -15.39 2.59 -12.56
CA GLU A 2 -14.05 2.40 -11.98
C GLU A 2 -14.22 2.43 -10.46
N TYR A 3 -13.68 1.45 -9.74
CA TYR A 3 -13.73 1.42 -8.28
C TYR A 3 -12.86 2.57 -7.72
N ILE A 4 -13.44 3.77 -7.65
CA ILE A 4 -12.78 4.97 -7.10
C ILE A 4 -12.29 4.62 -5.68
N GLY A 5 -10.98 4.62 -5.49
CA GLY A 5 -10.34 4.31 -4.21
C GLY A 5 -9.46 3.06 -4.19
N PHE A 6 -9.37 2.31 -5.29
CA PHE A 6 -8.38 1.23 -5.45
C PHE A 6 -7.34 1.57 -6.52
N ALA A 7 -6.10 1.15 -6.28
CA ALA A 7 -5.00 1.20 -7.23
C ALA A 7 -4.39 -0.20 -7.35
N ASP A 8 -3.88 -0.60 -8.51
CA ASP A 8 -2.98 -1.75 -8.55
C ASP A 8 -1.60 -1.37 -8.01
N ALA A 9 -0.71 -2.34 -7.82
CA ALA A 9 0.61 -2.08 -7.24
C ALA A 9 1.41 -1.02 -8.02
N LYS A 10 1.30 -1.00 -9.36
CA LYS A 10 2.03 -0.03 -10.20
C LYS A 10 1.46 1.36 -10.04
N GLU A 11 0.13 1.48 -10.01
CA GLU A 11 -0.52 2.78 -9.82
C GLU A 11 -0.36 3.28 -8.38
N PHE A 12 -0.34 2.37 -7.39
CA PHE A 12 -0.12 2.70 -5.99
C PHE A 12 1.24 3.35 -5.74
N VAL A 13 2.30 2.89 -6.41
CA VAL A 13 3.62 3.55 -6.38
C VAL A 13 3.50 5.03 -6.78
N LYS A 14 2.71 5.35 -7.81
CA LYS A 14 2.54 6.74 -8.26
C LYS A 14 1.70 7.57 -7.30
N VAL A 15 0.58 7.04 -6.82
CA VAL A 15 -0.37 7.82 -6.00
C VAL A 15 0.07 7.95 -4.54
N SER A 16 0.87 7.01 -4.03
CA SER A 16 1.38 7.06 -2.65
C SER A 16 2.55 8.05 -2.50
N GLY A 17 3.30 8.31 -3.57
CA GLY A 17 4.53 9.10 -3.52
C GLY A 17 5.69 8.41 -2.80
N VAL A 18 5.53 7.13 -2.41
CA VAL A 18 6.57 6.32 -1.76
C VAL A 18 7.41 5.63 -2.84
N SER A 19 8.71 5.49 -2.59
CA SER A 19 9.61 4.80 -3.52
C SER A 19 9.14 3.35 -3.77
N LYS A 20 9.37 2.85 -5.00
CA LYS A 20 9.03 1.48 -5.35
C LYS A 20 9.74 0.48 -4.44
N ASP A 21 11.01 0.73 -4.13
CA ASP A 21 11.84 -0.18 -3.35
C ASP A 21 11.36 -0.24 -1.90
N ASP A 22 11.05 0.90 -1.28
CA ASP A 22 10.45 0.91 0.07
C ASP A 22 9.09 0.19 0.10
N LEU A 23 8.28 0.37 -0.94
CA LEU A 23 7.01 -0.34 -1.04
C LEU A 23 7.22 -1.86 -1.17
N GLU A 24 8.15 -2.30 -2.00
CA GLU A 24 8.42 -3.73 -2.23
C GLU A 24 9.11 -4.42 -1.07
N GLU A 25 10.00 -3.74 -0.36
CA GLU A 25 10.81 -4.32 0.72
C GLU A 25 10.16 -4.16 2.10
N LYS A 26 9.46 -3.05 2.35
CA LYS A 26 8.97 -2.69 3.69
C LYS A 26 7.46 -2.76 3.82
N VAL A 27 6.70 -2.40 2.77
CA VAL A 27 5.24 -2.27 2.85
C VAL A 27 4.52 -3.53 2.38
N PHE A 28 4.73 -3.97 1.13
CA PHE A 28 4.03 -5.12 0.56
C PHE A 28 4.28 -6.45 1.27
N PRO A 29 5.45 -6.71 1.89
CA PRO A 29 5.67 -7.92 2.69
C PRO A 29 5.00 -7.86 4.07
N ASN A 30 4.58 -6.67 4.55
CA ASN A 30 3.97 -6.50 5.86
C ASN A 30 2.59 -7.18 5.90
N LYS A 31 2.42 -8.15 6.81
CA LYS A 31 1.18 -8.95 6.92
C LYS A 31 -0.03 -8.13 7.32
N GLU A 32 0.12 -7.20 8.26
CA GLU A 32 -0.97 -6.32 8.69
C GLU A 32 -1.41 -5.40 7.54
N PHE A 33 -0.46 -4.89 6.74
CA PHE A 33 -0.78 -4.13 5.54
C PHE A 33 -1.52 -4.98 4.51
N GLN A 34 -1.09 -6.23 4.30
CA GLN A 34 -1.78 -7.16 3.39
C GLN A 34 -3.22 -7.40 3.81
N GLU A 35 -3.45 -7.66 5.11
CA GLU A 35 -4.78 -7.94 5.68
C GLU A 35 -5.70 -6.71 5.64
N ALA A 36 -5.18 -5.53 5.94
CA ALA A 36 -5.98 -4.31 6.05
C ALA A 36 -6.21 -3.61 4.70
N CYS A 37 -5.25 -3.70 3.78
CA CYS A 37 -5.19 -2.80 2.62
C CYS A 37 -5.10 -3.49 1.26
N MET A 38 -4.68 -4.78 1.20
CA MET A 38 -4.45 -5.48 -0.07
C MET A 38 -5.52 -6.52 -0.37
N TYR A 39 -5.94 -6.54 -1.63
CA TYR A 39 -7.01 -7.39 -2.13
C TYR A 39 -6.59 -8.08 -3.42
N ARG A 40 -7.17 -9.25 -3.67
CA ARG A 40 -7.00 -10.01 -4.91
C ARG A 40 -8.35 -10.52 -5.38
N PHE A 41 -8.54 -10.63 -6.69
CA PHE A 41 -9.69 -11.35 -7.25
C PHE A 41 -9.41 -12.86 -7.20
N GLY A 42 -9.95 -13.55 -6.19
CA GLY A 42 -9.83 -15.00 -6.04
C GLY A 42 -8.38 -15.49 -6.06
N LYS A 43 -8.07 -16.47 -6.91
CA LYS A 43 -6.71 -17.02 -7.10
C LYS A 43 -5.84 -16.21 -8.08
N GLY A 44 -6.26 -15.00 -8.45
CA GLY A 44 -5.50 -14.14 -9.36
C GLY A 44 -4.22 -13.61 -8.74
N ASN A 45 -3.21 -13.37 -9.59
CA ASN A 45 -1.92 -12.81 -9.16
C ASN A 45 -1.94 -11.28 -9.02
N LYS A 46 -2.92 -10.60 -9.63
CA LYS A 46 -3.04 -9.15 -9.58
C LYS A 46 -3.54 -8.70 -8.21
N ARG A 47 -2.82 -7.73 -7.64
CA ARG A 47 -3.08 -7.14 -6.32
C ARG A 47 -3.66 -5.74 -6.48
N TYR A 48 -4.63 -5.43 -5.64
CA TYR A 48 -5.29 -4.12 -5.56
C TYR A 48 -5.13 -3.59 -4.15
N ILE A 49 -4.79 -2.32 -4.03
CA ILE A 49 -4.56 -1.63 -2.79
C ILE A 49 -5.66 -0.58 -2.62
N LYS A 50 -6.34 -0.59 -1.48
CA LYS A 50 -7.31 0.46 -1.12
C LYS A 50 -6.51 1.69 -0.70
N VAL A 51 -6.52 2.74 -1.51
CA VAL A 51 -5.52 3.81 -1.49
C VAL A 51 -5.50 4.57 -0.16
N ARG A 52 -6.65 5.09 0.30
CA ARG A 52 -6.70 5.89 1.54
C ARG A 52 -6.25 5.10 2.78
N PRO A 53 -6.82 3.92 3.09
CA PRO A 53 -6.34 3.11 4.22
C PRO A 53 -4.87 2.73 4.13
N ALA A 54 -4.36 2.48 2.92
CA ALA A 54 -2.96 2.14 2.74
C ALA A 54 -2.02 3.31 3.08
N ILE A 55 -2.37 4.53 2.67
CA ILE A 55 -1.60 5.74 3.02
C ILE A 55 -1.62 5.95 4.54
N ASP A 56 -2.81 5.89 5.16
CA ASP A 56 -2.97 6.04 6.61
C ASP A 56 -2.17 4.99 7.39
N PHE A 57 -2.17 3.73 6.91
CA PHE A 57 -1.40 2.66 7.52
C PHE A 57 0.11 2.94 7.46
N ILE A 58 0.63 3.33 6.30
CA ILE A 58 2.06 3.63 6.12
C ILE A 58 2.47 4.76 7.06
N GLU A 59 1.72 5.87 7.09
CA GLU A 59 2.00 7.02 7.95
C GLU A 59 2.03 6.63 9.44
N GLN A 60 1.06 5.83 9.89
CA GLN A 60 0.89 5.54 11.32
C GLN A 60 1.77 4.39 11.83
N LYS A 61 2.14 3.44 10.95
CA LYS A 61 2.75 2.17 11.37
C LYS A 61 4.15 1.93 10.80
N ILE A 62 4.49 2.58 9.69
CA ILE A 62 5.75 2.31 8.98
C ILE A 62 6.68 3.53 9.03
N PHE A 63 6.14 4.72 8.78
CA PHE A 63 6.94 5.95 8.84
C PHE A 63 7.31 6.30 10.28
N ILE A 64 8.53 6.81 10.41
CA ILE A 64 9.03 7.43 11.64
C ILE A 64 9.24 8.90 11.29
N LYS A 65 8.75 9.81 12.15
CA LYS A 65 8.99 11.24 11.95
C LYS A 65 10.48 11.51 12.04
N GLU A 66 11.00 12.36 11.16
CA GLU A 66 12.41 12.76 11.14
C GLU A 66 12.91 13.25 12.51
N THR A 67 12.05 13.94 13.27
CA THR A 67 12.36 14.43 14.63
C THR A 67 12.52 13.33 15.68
N ASN A 68 12.17 12.09 15.35
CA ASN A 68 12.23 10.93 16.24
C ASN A 68 13.37 9.97 15.87
N LEU A 69 14.22 10.34 14.90
CA LEU A 69 15.50 9.68 14.60
C LEU A 69 16.63 10.33 15.40
#